data_AF-I2K574-F1
#
_entry.id   AF-I2K574-F1
#
_cell.length_a   1.000
_cell.length_b   1.000
_cell.length_c   1.000
_cell.angle_alpha   90.00
_cell.angle_beta   90.00
_cell.angle_gamma   90.00
#
_symmetry.space_group_name_H-M   'P 1'
#
loop_
_entity.id
_entity.type
_entity.pdbx_description
1 polymer ?
#
loop_
_entity_poly.entity_id
_entity_poly.type
_entity_poly.pdbx_seq_one_letter_code
_entity_poly.pdbx_strand_id
1 'polypeptide(L)'
;MKLPNFLWDYGEKVPGYDVGVINEREARAGAGILGMLGMIVIFVGIGFNHTIVARVYLAFLFLDFTVRVINPSYSPSLLMGKFFVQNQKPEYVSALQKRFAWTMGWFIALPMVWWFVIHWDISFYKVLICVLCLLFTFLESAFSICVGCKFYKIFTKLDPVHCPGGVCEVRAKEPIQMFNPVQKVITALTMIGLVAGTYLFIANSEPQTFFGEFLHEAILTDAQLQQEKDEAYEREAAAAFGDDAEDW
;
A
#
# COMPACT_ATOMS: atom_id res chain seq x y z
N MET A 1 -14.04 -21.77 -25.69
CA MET A 1 -14.71 -20.66 -24.98
C MET A 1 -14.90 -19.52 -25.98
N LYS A 2 -16.12 -18.99 -26.19
CA LYS A 2 -16.33 -17.89 -27.16
C LYS A 2 -15.78 -16.58 -26.57
N LEU A 3 -14.93 -15.87 -27.31
CA LEU A 3 -14.28 -14.60 -26.91
C LEU A 3 -15.21 -13.56 -26.22
N PRO A 4 -16.46 -13.33 -26.65
CA PRO A 4 -17.34 -12.36 -25.98
C PRO A 4 -17.71 -12.76 -24.55
N ASN A 5 -17.86 -14.06 -24.25
CA ASN A 5 -18.16 -14.51 -22.90
C ASN A 5 -16.95 -14.35 -21.96
N PHE A 6 -15.73 -14.41 -22.49
CA PHE A 6 -14.50 -14.26 -21.71
C PHE A 6 -14.31 -12.84 -21.13
N LEU A 7 -14.87 -11.81 -21.78
CA LEU A 7 -14.80 -10.42 -21.31
C LEU A 7 -16.00 -10.00 -20.44
N TRP A 8 -17.14 -10.67 -20.62
CA TRP A 8 -18.41 -10.35 -19.95
C TRP A 8 -18.68 -11.18 -18.70
N ASP A 9 -18.38 -12.48 -18.71
CA ASP A 9 -18.43 -13.31 -17.50
C ASP A 9 -17.13 -13.13 -16.72
N TYR A 10 -17.17 -12.35 -15.64
CA TYR A 10 -16.02 -12.04 -14.81
C TYR A 10 -16.15 -12.68 -13.42
N GLY A 11 -15.13 -13.44 -13.01
CA GLY A 11 -15.13 -14.23 -11.78
C GLY A 11 -15.58 -15.69 -11.99
N GLU A 12 -15.58 -16.47 -10.91
CA GLU A 12 -15.96 -17.88 -10.90
C GLU A 12 -17.47 -18.03 -10.64
N LYS A 13 -18.10 -19.01 -11.30
CA LYS A 13 -19.52 -19.34 -11.06
C LYS A 13 -19.59 -20.43 -10.00
N VAL A 14 -20.06 -20.08 -8.80
CA VAL A 14 -20.20 -20.99 -7.66
C VAL A 14 -21.68 -21.27 -7.39
N PRO A 15 -22.10 -22.53 -7.19
CA PRO A 15 -23.48 -22.85 -6.84
C PRO A 15 -23.94 -22.08 -5.59
N GLY A 16 -25.11 -21.44 -5.67
CA GLY A 16 -25.67 -20.63 -4.57
C GLY A 16 -25.35 -19.14 -4.63
N TYR A 17 -24.66 -18.67 -5.68
CA TYR A 17 -24.39 -17.25 -5.94
C TYR A 17 -24.96 -16.82 -7.30
N ASP A 18 -25.67 -15.70 -7.32
CA ASP A 18 -26.34 -15.17 -8.53
C ASP A 18 -25.38 -14.40 -9.45
N VAL A 19 -24.19 -14.08 -8.96
CA VAL A 19 -23.16 -13.30 -9.65
C VAL A 19 -21.83 -14.05 -9.68
N GLY A 20 -20.95 -13.68 -10.61
CA GLY A 20 -19.56 -14.15 -10.58
C GLY A 20 -18.89 -13.72 -9.27
N VAL A 21 -18.20 -14.66 -8.62
CA VAL A 21 -17.55 -14.45 -7.33
C VAL A 21 -16.05 -14.67 -7.39
N ILE A 22 -15.34 -14.07 -6.45
CA ILE A 22 -13.90 -14.24 -6.23
C ILE A 22 -13.70 -14.58 -4.75
N ASN A 23 -12.69 -15.38 -4.42
CA ASN A 23 -12.37 -15.69 -3.04
C ASN A 23 -11.58 -14.53 -2.42
N GLU A 24 -12.19 -13.81 -1.48
CA GLU A 24 -11.58 -12.65 -0.81
C GLU A 24 -10.24 -13.00 -0.15
N ARG A 25 -10.08 -14.23 0.36
CA ARG A 25 -8.81 -14.68 0.96
C ARG A 25 -7.68 -14.72 -0.06
N GLU A 26 -7.97 -15.12 -1.29
CA GLU A 26 -7.00 -15.15 -2.38
C GLU A 26 -6.62 -13.74 -2.82
N ALA A 27 -7.60 -12.83 -2.87
CA ALA A 27 -7.40 -11.43 -3.19
C ALA A 27 -6.53 -10.73 -2.14
N ARG A 28 -6.81 -10.98 -0.85
CA ARG A 28 -6.04 -10.47 0.28
C ARG A 28 -4.62 -11.01 0.31
N ALA A 29 -4.44 -12.32 0.10
CA ALA A 29 -3.11 -12.93 0.01
C ALA A 29 -2.31 -12.33 -1.15
N GLY A 30 -2.92 -12.17 -2.32
CA GLY A 30 -2.29 -11.50 -3.47
C GLY A 30 -1.92 -10.05 -3.17
N ALA A 31 -2.79 -9.28 -2.50
CA ALA A 31 -2.49 -7.91 -2.07
C ALA A 31 -1.34 -7.87 -1.06
N GLY A 32 -1.26 -8.82 -0.14
CA GLY A 32 -0.15 -8.94 0.82
C GLY A 32 1.18 -9.27 0.15
N ILE A 33 1.19 -10.18 -0.83
CA ILE A 33 2.39 -10.51 -1.61
C ILE A 33 2.89 -9.28 -2.38
N LEU A 34 2.01 -8.60 -3.13
CA LEU A 34 2.37 -7.39 -3.86
C LEU A 34 2.82 -6.29 -2.92
N GLY A 35 2.09 -6.06 -1.82
CA GLY A 35 2.43 -5.05 -0.82
C GLY A 35 3.82 -5.30 -0.21
N MET A 36 4.11 -6.55 0.20
CA MET A 36 5.42 -6.92 0.74
C MET A 36 6.55 -6.70 -0.27
N LEU A 37 6.39 -7.19 -1.51
CA LEU A 37 7.38 -7.01 -2.57
C LEU A 37 7.61 -5.52 -2.89
N GLY A 38 6.54 -4.74 -2.93
CA GLY A 38 6.62 -3.30 -3.15
C GLY A 38 7.33 -2.55 -2.02
N MET A 39 7.12 -2.95 -0.76
CA MET A 39 7.86 -2.39 0.38
C MET A 39 9.35 -2.70 0.29
N ILE A 40 9.73 -3.93 -0.08
CA ILE A 40 11.13 -4.30 -0.32
C ILE A 40 11.72 -3.47 -1.46
N VAL A 41 10.96 -3.24 -2.52
CA VAL A 41 11.40 -2.45 -3.68
C VAL A 41 11.62 -0.98 -3.33
N ILE A 42 10.78 -0.37 -2.48
CA ILE A 42 11.04 0.99 -1.99
C ILE A 42 12.35 1.01 -1.19
N PHE A 43 12.52 0.08 -0.26
CA PHE A 43 13.71 0.05 0.59
C PHE A 43 15.00 -0.22 -0.21
N VAL A 44 14.98 -1.22 -1.10
CA VAL A 44 16.15 -1.65 -1.89
C VAL A 44 16.37 -0.76 -3.11
N GLY A 45 15.31 -0.46 -3.85
CA GLY A 45 15.38 0.28 -5.10
C GLY A 45 15.64 1.76 -4.89
N ILE A 46 14.90 2.40 -3.96
CA ILE A 46 15.05 3.84 -3.69
C ILE A 46 16.14 4.07 -2.62
N GLY A 47 16.16 3.26 -1.55
CA GLY A 47 17.14 3.43 -0.48
C GLY A 47 18.59 3.11 -0.88
N PHE A 48 18.82 2.02 -1.64
CA PHE A 48 20.16 1.62 -2.11
C PHE A 48 20.41 1.93 -3.58
N ASN A 49 19.54 2.74 -4.21
CA ASN A 49 19.62 3.15 -5.62
C ASN A 49 19.69 1.99 -6.63
N HIS A 50 19.15 0.82 -6.28
CA HIS A 50 19.18 -0.37 -7.14
C HIS A 50 18.02 -0.37 -8.15
N THR A 51 18.15 0.47 -9.18
CA THR A 51 17.07 0.83 -10.12
C THR A 51 16.40 -0.37 -10.83
N ILE A 52 17.16 -1.43 -11.13
CA ILE A 52 16.67 -2.63 -11.82
C ILE A 52 15.54 -3.31 -11.05
N VAL A 53 15.64 -3.37 -9.71
CA VAL A 53 14.66 -4.06 -8.86
C VAL A 53 13.30 -3.37 -8.94
N ALA A 54 13.30 -2.03 -8.92
CA ALA A 54 12.10 -1.23 -9.09
C ALA A 54 11.47 -1.40 -10.48
N ARG A 55 12.29 -1.43 -11.55
CA ARG A 55 11.78 -1.64 -12.91
C ARG A 55 11.08 -2.98 -13.08
N VAL A 56 11.70 -4.05 -12.59
CA VAL A 56 11.16 -5.42 -12.69
C VAL A 56 9.85 -5.52 -11.90
N TYR A 57 9.84 -5.01 -10.67
CA TYR A 57 8.63 -5.05 -9.84
C TYR A 57 7.48 -4.23 -10.44
N LEU A 58 7.74 -3.01 -10.90
CA LEU A 58 6.68 -2.15 -11.47
C LEU A 58 6.14 -2.71 -12.79
N ALA A 59 6.99 -3.31 -13.62
CA ALA A 59 6.55 -4.01 -14.83
C ALA A 59 5.69 -5.23 -14.46
N PHE A 60 6.10 -6.01 -13.46
CA PHE A 60 5.33 -7.15 -12.96
C PHE A 60 3.99 -6.71 -12.37
N LEU A 61 3.97 -5.66 -11.53
CA LEU A 61 2.76 -5.11 -10.92
C LEU A 61 1.76 -4.66 -11.99
N PHE A 62 2.23 -3.96 -13.01
CA PHE A 62 1.40 -3.54 -14.14
C PHE A 62 0.84 -4.72 -14.93
N LEU A 63 1.67 -5.73 -15.24
CA LEU A 63 1.22 -6.95 -15.90
C LEU A 63 0.17 -7.65 -15.05
N ASP A 64 0.42 -7.83 -13.76
CA ASP A 64 -0.47 -8.52 -12.84
C ASP A 64 -1.84 -7.83 -12.76
N PHE A 65 -1.89 -6.50 -12.61
CA PHE A 65 -3.15 -5.76 -12.67
C PHE A 65 -3.85 -5.85 -14.02
N THR A 66 -3.09 -5.84 -15.13
CA THR A 66 -3.65 -6.01 -16.48
C THR A 66 -4.34 -7.37 -16.59
N VAL A 67 -3.67 -8.43 -16.15
CA VAL A 67 -4.24 -9.79 -16.15
C VAL A 67 -5.46 -9.86 -15.23
N ARG A 68 -5.39 -9.30 -14.01
CA ARG A 68 -6.53 -9.24 -13.09
C ARG A 68 -7.77 -8.61 -13.73
N VAL A 69 -7.63 -7.48 -14.43
CA VAL A 69 -8.75 -6.76 -15.06
C VAL A 69 -9.40 -7.57 -16.20
N ILE A 70 -8.61 -8.37 -16.91
CA ILE A 70 -9.09 -9.24 -18.00
C ILE A 70 -9.70 -10.52 -17.41
N ASN A 71 -8.91 -11.27 -16.64
CA ASN A 71 -9.33 -12.50 -16.00
C ASN A 71 -8.51 -12.77 -14.72
N PRO A 72 -9.15 -12.75 -13.52
CA PRO A 72 -8.46 -12.95 -12.25
C PRO A 72 -7.86 -14.34 -12.08
N SER A 73 -8.43 -15.37 -12.71
CA SER A 73 -8.02 -16.75 -12.52
C SER A 73 -6.61 -17.03 -13.05
N TYR A 74 -6.04 -16.12 -13.86
CA TYR A 74 -4.68 -16.21 -14.40
C TYR A 74 -3.70 -15.20 -13.82
N SER A 75 -4.11 -14.33 -12.88
CA SER A 75 -3.20 -13.36 -12.27
C SER A 75 -2.11 -14.09 -11.47
N PRO A 76 -0.81 -13.86 -11.77
CA PRO A 76 0.28 -14.52 -11.05
C PRO A 76 0.20 -14.35 -9.54
N SER A 77 -0.10 -13.14 -9.06
CA SER A 77 -0.19 -12.86 -7.63
C SER A 77 -1.41 -13.54 -6.97
N LEU A 78 -2.55 -13.63 -7.66
CA LEU A 78 -3.73 -14.35 -7.15
C LEU A 78 -3.51 -15.87 -7.17
N LEU A 79 -2.81 -16.40 -8.17
CA LEU A 79 -2.41 -17.81 -8.22
C LEU A 79 -1.48 -18.18 -7.06
N MET A 80 -0.50 -17.32 -6.76
CA MET A 80 0.34 -17.48 -5.57
C MET A 80 -0.49 -17.38 -4.29
N GLY A 81 -1.39 -16.41 -4.19
CA GLY A 81 -2.31 -16.27 -3.07
C GLY A 81 -3.13 -17.54 -2.86
N LYS A 82 -3.74 -18.08 -3.93
CA LYS A 82 -4.51 -19.31 -3.94
C LYS A 82 -3.69 -20.50 -3.43
N PHE A 83 -2.43 -20.64 -3.84
CA PHE A 83 -1.55 -21.68 -3.33
C PHE A 83 -1.40 -21.64 -1.80
N PHE A 84 -1.26 -20.45 -1.20
CA PHE A 84 -1.13 -20.30 0.24
C PHE A 84 -2.45 -20.47 1.01
N VAL A 85 -3.58 -20.03 0.45
CA VAL A 85 -4.88 -20.05 1.16
C VAL A 85 -5.80 -21.21 0.78
N GLN A 86 -5.39 -22.13 -0.11
CA GLN A 86 -6.24 -23.20 -0.65
C GLN A 86 -6.89 -24.11 0.41
N ASN A 87 -6.27 -24.28 1.58
CA ASN A 87 -6.80 -25.13 2.65
C ASN A 87 -7.72 -24.36 3.62
N GLN A 88 -7.97 -23.08 3.40
CA GLN A 88 -8.87 -22.26 4.21
C GLN A 88 -10.28 -22.29 3.62
N LYS A 89 -11.31 -22.11 4.46
CA LYS A 89 -12.69 -21.95 3.97
C LYS A 89 -12.77 -20.70 3.07
N PRO A 90 -13.20 -20.84 1.80
CA PRO A 90 -13.27 -19.71 0.88
C PRO A 90 -14.32 -18.70 1.36
N GLU A 91 -14.06 -17.43 1.07
CA GLU A 91 -14.97 -16.33 1.38
C GLU A 91 -15.31 -15.61 0.09
N TYR A 92 -16.55 -15.73 -0.37
CA TYR A 92 -16.92 -15.26 -1.70
C TYR A 92 -17.43 -13.83 -1.67
N VAL A 93 -16.88 -13.01 -2.56
CA VAL A 93 -17.30 -11.63 -2.80
C VAL A 93 -17.62 -11.41 -4.26
N SER A 94 -18.50 -10.45 -4.57
CA SER A 94 -18.80 -10.11 -5.96
C SER A 94 -17.53 -9.77 -6.74
N ALA A 95 -17.37 -10.38 -7.92
CA ALA A 95 -16.19 -10.20 -8.76
C ALA A 95 -16.15 -8.80 -9.39
N LEU A 96 -17.31 -8.20 -9.69
CA LEU A 96 -17.41 -6.95 -10.43
C LEU A 96 -16.88 -5.74 -9.64
N GLN A 97 -17.13 -5.69 -8.33
CA GLN A 97 -16.55 -4.68 -7.43
C GLN A 97 -15.01 -4.77 -7.38
N LYS A 98 -14.45 -5.98 -7.39
CA LYS A 98 -12.99 -6.19 -7.39
C LYS A 98 -12.38 -5.83 -8.73
N ARG A 99 -13.07 -6.11 -9.84
CA ARG A 99 -12.68 -5.65 -11.18
C ARG A 99 -12.50 -4.13 -11.21
N PHE A 100 -13.45 -3.39 -10.64
CA PHE A 100 -13.37 -1.93 -10.56
C PHE A 100 -12.16 -1.49 -9.74
N ALA A 101 -11.94 -2.09 -8.57
CA ALA A 101 -10.79 -1.78 -7.71
C ALA A 101 -9.45 -2.02 -8.43
N TRP A 102 -9.30 -3.16 -9.12
CA TRP A 102 -8.09 -3.48 -9.87
C TRP A 102 -7.93 -2.62 -11.12
N THR A 103 -9.03 -2.17 -11.74
CA THR A 103 -8.99 -1.19 -12.83
C THR A 103 -8.43 0.14 -12.35
N MET A 104 -8.82 0.62 -11.16
CA MET A 104 -8.22 1.82 -10.57
C MET A 104 -6.73 1.61 -10.26
N GLY A 105 -6.35 0.45 -9.71
CA GLY A 105 -4.95 0.10 -9.49
C GLY A 105 -4.13 0.09 -10.79
N TRP A 106 -4.70 -0.45 -11.87
CA TRP A 106 -4.10 -0.44 -13.20
C TRP A 106 -3.91 0.98 -13.76
N PHE A 107 -4.91 1.86 -13.60
CA PHE A 107 -4.79 3.27 -13.98
C PHE A 107 -3.70 4.02 -13.23
N ILE A 108 -3.47 3.70 -11.96
CA ILE A 108 -2.38 4.26 -11.16
C ILE A 108 -1.02 3.68 -11.59
N ALA A 109 -0.96 2.39 -11.95
CA ALA A 109 0.26 1.73 -12.37
C ALA A 109 0.78 2.21 -13.74
N LEU A 110 -0.09 2.66 -14.65
CA LEU A 110 0.29 3.18 -15.97
C LEU A 110 1.35 4.30 -15.92
N PRO A 111 1.10 5.45 -15.25
CA PRO A 111 2.09 6.51 -15.14
C PRO A 111 3.33 6.06 -14.37
N MET A 112 3.21 5.13 -13.44
CA MET A 112 4.37 4.58 -12.70
C MET A 112 5.31 3.81 -13.63
N VAL A 113 4.78 2.99 -14.55
CA VAL A 113 5.60 2.32 -15.57
C VAL A 113 6.27 3.37 -16.47
N TRP A 114 5.55 4.41 -16.86
CA TRP A 114 6.12 5.48 -17.68
C TRP A 114 7.28 6.22 -16.99
N TRP A 115 7.14 6.55 -15.70
CA TRP A 115 8.10 7.34 -14.91
C TRP A 115 9.25 6.58 -14.26
N PHE A 116 9.13 5.27 -14.10
CA PHE A 116 10.15 4.47 -13.41
C PHE A 116 10.66 3.30 -14.25
N VAL A 117 9.94 2.84 -15.28
CA VAL A 117 10.41 1.75 -16.15
C VAL A 117 10.99 2.30 -17.44
N ILE A 118 10.27 3.19 -18.13
CA ILE A 118 10.67 3.72 -19.44
C ILE A 118 11.64 4.90 -19.27
N HIS A 119 11.20 5.94 -18.58
CA HIS A 119 12.03 7.07 -18.18
C HIS A 119 12.41 6.84 -16.73
N TRP A 120 13.67 7.01 -16.35
CA TRP A 120 14.04 6.88 -14.94
C TRP A 120 14.07 8.27 -14.32
N ASP A 121 12.99 8.64 -13.63
CA ASP A 121 12.86 9.95 -12.98
C ASP A 121 12.25 9.77 -11.60
N ILE A 122 13.09 9.99 -10.58
CA ILE A 122 12.70 9.92 -9.18
C ILE A 122 12.38 11.32 -8.70
N SER A 123 11.12 11.53 -8.31
CA SER A 123 10.63 12.75 -7.69
C SER A 123 9.75 12.40 -6.51
N PHE A 124 9.71 13.26 -5.49
CA PHE A 124 8.94 13.06 -4.26
C PHE A 124 7.48 12.67 -4.54
N TYR A 125 6.79 13.44 -5.38
CA TYR A 125 5.37 13.19 -5.71
C TYR A 125 5.16 11.82 -6.37
N LYS A 126 6.12 11.37 -7.18
CA LYS A 126 6.08 10.07 -7.86
C LYS A 126 6.40 8.92 -6.92
N VAL A 127 7.15 9.16 -5.84
CA VAL A 127 7.36 8.15 -4.78
C VAL A 127 6.15 8.12 -3.83
N LEU A 128 5.56 9.28 -3.52
CA LEU A 128 4.39 9.39 -2.67
C LEU A 128 3.19 8.60 -3.22
N ILE A 129 2.95 8.65 -4.53
CA ILE A 129 1.91 7.83 -5.16
C ILE A 129 2.19 6.32 -5.04
N CYS A 130 3.47 5.90 -5.05
CA CYS A 130 3.84 4.51 -4.81
C CYS A 130 3.53 4.09 -3.37
N VAL A 131 3.92 4.92 -2.39
CA VAL A 131 3.62 4.70 -0.97
C VAL A 131 2.12 4.63 -0.73
N LEU A 132 1.33 5.51 -1.37
CA LEU A 132 -0.13 5.49 -1.29
C LEU A 132 -0.71 4.19 -1.88
N CYS A 133 -0.19 3.72 -3.01
CA CYS A 133 -0.60 2.44 -3.59
C CYS A 133 -0.31 1.26 -2.65
N LEU A 134 0.89 1.23 -2.06
CA LEU A 134 1.26 0.20 -1.09
C LEU A 134 0.38 0.26 0.16
N LEU A 135 0.05 1.46 0.64
CA LEU A 135 -0.90 1.65 1.74
C LEU A 135 -2.26 1.02 1.40
N PHE A 136 -2.80 1.25 0.21
CA PHE A 136 -4.07 0.62 -0.21
C PHE A 136 -3.98 -0.90 -0.25
N THR A 137 -2.89 -1.47 -0.78
CA THR A 137 -2.68 -2.93 -0.77
C THR A 137 -2.52 -3.49 0.64
N PHE A 138 -1.87 -2.74 1.54
CA PHE A 138 -1.72 -3.10 2.94
C PHE A 138 -3.07 -3.10 3.67
N LEU A 139 -3.90 -2.07 3.45
CA LEU A 139 -5.25 -2.01 4.04
C LEU A 139 -6.13 -3.18 3.58
N GLU A 140 -6.04 -3.56 2.30
CA GLU A 140 -6.75 -4.73 1.77
C GLU A 140 -6.24 -6.04 2.39
N SER A 141 -4.92 -6.23 2.45
CA SER A 141 -4.30 -7.43 3.02
C SER A 141 -4.59 -7.57 4.53
N ALA A 142 -4.22 -6.56 5.33
CA ALA A 142 -4.21 -6.62 6.79
C ALA A 142 -5.61 -6.48 7.39
N PHE A 143 -6.39 -5.49 6.94
CA PHE A 143 -7.68 -5.16 7.55
C PHE A 143 -8.89 -5.64 6.73
N SER A 144 -8.68 -6.25 5.56
CA SER A 144 -9.76 -6.56 4.61
C SER A 144 -10.52 -5.32 4.13
N ILE A 145 -9.87 -4.16 4.14
CA ILE A 145 -10.48 -2.89 3.73
C ILE A 145 -10.05 -2.58 2.30
N CYS A 146 -10.90 -2.96 1.35
CA CYS A 146 -10.74 -2.60 -0.07
C CYS A 146 -11.26 -1.18 -0.33
N VAL A 147 -10.35 -0.20 -0.38
CA VAL A 147 -10.70 1.21 -0.67
C VAL A 147 -11.36 1.36 -2.04
N GLY A 148 -10.90 0.64 -3.06
CA GLY A 148 -11.51 0.66 -4.39
C GLY A 148 -12.96 0.16 -4.41
N CYS A 149 -13.27 -0.84 -3.58
CA CYS A 149 -14.63 -1.37 -3.44
C CYS A 149 -15.56 -0.35 -2.75
N LYS A 150 -15.04 0.48 -1.82
CA LYS A 150 -15.80 1.60 -1.25
C LYS A 150 -16.11 2.66 -2.29
N PHE A 151 -15.14 3.02 -3.13
CA PHE A 151 -15.38 3.95 -4.24
C PHE A 151 -16.43 3.40 -5.22
N TYR A 152 -16.39 2.11 -5.54
CA TYR A 152 -17.40 1.47 -6.38
C TYR A 152 -18.82 1.66 -5.83
N LYS A 153 -19.03 1.42 -4.52
CA LYS A 153 -20.31 1.65 -3.84
C LYS A 153 -20.76 3.12 -3.97
N ILE A 154 -19.84 4.06 -3.77
CA ILE A 154 -20.15 5.51 -3.83
C ILE A 154 -20.58 5.91 -5.25
N PHE A 155 -19.87 5.45 -6.29
CA PHE A 155 -20.17 5.83 -7.67
C PHE A 155 -21.42 5.16 -8.24
N THR A 156 -21.60 3.87 -7.98
CA THR A 156 -22.73 3.11 -8.54
C THR A 156 -24.02 3.26 -7.72
N LYS A 157 -23.91 3.70 -6.45
CA LYS A 157 -25.01 3.73 -5.47
C LYS A 157 -25.73 2.38 -5.30
N LEU A 158 -25.15 1.30 -5.84
CA LEU A 158 -25.63 -0.06 -5.67
C LEU A 158 -24.99 -0.62 -4.40
N ASP A 159 -25.80 -1.24 -3.55
CA ASP A 159 -25.26 -1.99 -2.43
C ASP A 159 -24.51 -3.21 -2.98
N PRO A 160 -23.24 -3.39 -2.63
CA PRO A 160 -22.47 -4.52 -3.12
C PRO A 160 -23.11 -5.83 -2.68
N VAL A 161 -23.37 -6.71 -3.65
CA VAL A 161 -23.91 -8.05 -3.39
C VAL A 161 -22.76 -8.94 -2.91
N HIS A 162 -22.93 -9.61 -1.76
CA HIS A 162 -21.88 -10.41 -1.08
C HIS A 162 -20.61 -9.60 -0.75
N CYS A 163 -20.64 -8.90 0.39
CA CYS A 163 -19.55 -8.04 0.83
C CYS A 163 -18.44 -8.77 1.59
N PRO A 164 -17.18 -8.29 1.51
CA PRO A 164 -16.08 -8.82 2.30
C PRO A 164 -16.42 -8.82 3.79
N GLY A 165 -16.16 -9.93 4.48
CA GLY A 165 -16.42 -10.12 5.91
C GLY A 165 -17.90 -10.16 6.28
N GLY A 166 -18.81 -10.27 5.31
CA GLY A 166 -20.26 -10.23 5.55
C GLY A 166 -20.75 -8.88 6.08
N VAL A 167 -20.01 -7.78 5.90
CA VAL A 167 -20.35 -6.45 6.45
C VAL A 167 -21.67 -5.87 5.92
N CYS A 168 -22.18 -6.38 4.81
CA CYS A 168 -23.48 -5.99 4.25
C CYS A 168 -24.63 -6.83 4.80
N GLU A 169 -24.35 -7.92 5.52
CA GLU A 169 -25.34 -8.61 6.32
C GLU A 169 -25.53 -7.81 7.63
N VAL A 170 -26.77 -7.53 8.01
CA VAL A 170 -27.07 -6.91 9.30
C VAL A 170 -26.73 -7.92 10.39
N ARG A 171 -25.53 -7.80 10.97
CA ARG A 171 -25.08 -8.63 12.09
C ARG A 171 -25.00 -7.83 13.38
N ALA A 172 -25.59 -8.38 14.44
CA ALA A 172 -25.30 -7.93 15.79
C ALA A 172 -23.84 -8.28 16.11
N LYS A 173 -23.09 -7.31 16.67
CA LYS A 173 -21.71 -7.56 17.08
C LYS A 173 -21.71 -8.61 18.19
N GLU A 174 -20.88 -9.62 18.02
CA GLU A 174 -20.69 -10.63 19.06
C GLU A 174 -20.00 -10.01 20.29
N PRO A 175 -20.21 -10.53 21.51
CA PRO A 175 -19.59 -9.97 22.71
C PRO A 175 -18.07 -9.91 22.65
N ILE A 176 -17.43 -10.84 21.92
CA ILE A 176 -15.98 -10.83 21.68
C ILE A 176 -15.50 -9.63 20.84
N GLN A 177 -16.39 -9.00 20.06
CA GLN A 177 -16.09 -7.83 19.23
C GLN A 177 -16.31 -6.50 19.97
N MET A 178 -16.86 -6.55 21.18
CA MET A 178 -17.15 -5.36 21.99
C MET A 178 -16.02 -5.08 22.97
N PHE A 179 -15.60 -3.82 23.05
CA PHE A 179 -14.52 -3.40 23.95
C PHE A 179 -15.05 -3.01 25.33
N ASN A 180 -14.44 -3.56 26.39
CA ASN A 180 -14.56 -3.05 27.75
C ASN A 180 -13.93 -1.64 27.85
N PRO A 181 -14.43 -0.71 28.69
CA PRO A 181 -13.79 0.60 28.91
C PRO A 181 -12.28 0.53 29.15
N VAL A 182 -11.77 -0.47 29.87
CA VAL A 182 -10.32 -0.65 30.08
C VAL A 182 -9.59 -0.95 28.76
N GLN A 183 -10.14 -1.85 27.93
CA GLN A 183 -9.56 -2.17 26.62
C GLN A 183 -9.57 -0.97 25.69
N LYS A 184 -10.61 -0.10 25.77
CA LYS A 184 -10.64 1.16 25.00
C LYS A 184 -9.51 2.10 25.40
N VAL A 185 -9.26 2.27 26.71
CA VAL A 185 -8.18 3.12 27.22
C VAL A 185 -6.81 2.57 26.79
N ILE A 186 -6.56 1.28 26.95
CA ILE A 186 -5.30 0.65 26.52
C ILE A 186 -5.06 0.84 25.02
N THR A 187 -6.10 0.61 24.21
CA THR A 187 -6.03 0.77 22.75
C THR A 187 -5.72 2.23 22.39
N ALA A 188 -6.40 3.19 23.02
CA ALA A 188 -6.17 4.61 22.78
C ALA A 188 -4.75 5.05 23.17
N LEU A 189 -4.27 4.67 24.36
CA LEU A 189 -2.91 4.99 24.82
C LEU A 189 -1.84 4.37 23.91
N THR A 190 -2.03 3.12 23.47
CA THR A 190 -1.09 2.45 22.57
C THR A 190 -1.04 3.15 21.22
N MET A 191 -2.19 3.51 20.65
CA MET A 191 -2.24 4.25 19.37
C MET A 191 -1.59 5.62 19.49
N ILE A 192 -1.87 6.37 20.55
CA ILE A 192 -1.25 7.69 20.80
C ILE A 192 0.26 7.54 21.00
N GLY A 193 0.70 6.56 21.79
CA GLY A 193 2.12 6.29 22.04
C GLY A 193 2.89 5.92 20.78
N LEU A 194 2.31 5.10 19.90
CA LEU A 194 2.92 4.76 18.61
C LEU A 194 3.03 5.97 17.69
N VAL A 195 2.00 6.80 17.60
CA VAL A 195 2.01 8.01 16.76
C VAL A 195 3.00 9.04 17.30
N ALA A 196 2.93 9.34 18.60
CA ALA A 196 3.84 10.28 19.26
C ALA A 196 5.29 9.77 19.23
N GLY A 197 5.51 8.48 19.45
CA GLY A 197 6.83 7.87 19.37
C GLY A 197 7.42 7.93 17.97
N THR A 198 6.62 7.66 16.93
CA THR A 198 7.07 7.79 15.53
C THR A 198 7.37 9.24 15.17
N TYR A 199 6.52 10.18 15.61
CA TYR A 199 6.74 11.62 15.41
C TYR A 199 8.04 12.10 16.09
N LEU A 200 8.22 11.77 17.37
CA LEU A 200 9.42 12.14 18.12
C LEU A 200 10.68 11.48 17.56
N PHE A 201 10.57 10.23 17.08
CA PHE A 201 11.68 9.55 16.43
C PHE A 201 12.10 10.31 15.18
N ILE A 202 11.16 10.66 14.29
CA ILE A 202 11.46 11.41 13.08
C ILE A 202 12.01 12.81 13.40
N ALA A 203 11.46 13.49 14.40
CA ALA A 203 11.88 14.85 14.76
C ALA A 203 13.25 14.95 15.47
N ASN A 204 13.80 13.84 15.98
CA ASN A 204 15.09 13.82 16.68
C ASN A 204 16.17 13.01 15.96
N SER A 205 15.86 12.40 14.80
CA SER A 205 16.83 11.58 14.07
C SER A 205 17.36 12.30 12.85
N GLU A 206 18.69 12.35 12.70
CA GLU A 206 19.32 12.91 11.52
C GLU A 206 18.89 12.11 10.27
N PRO A 207 18.35 12.79 9.24
CA PRO A 207 17.87 12.13 8.05
C PRO A 207 19.02 11.54 7.22
N GLN A 208 19.12 10.21 7.18
CA GLN A 208 20.14 9.51 6.37
C GLN A 208 19.68 9.21 4.93
N THR A 209 18.45 9.57 4.58
CA THR A 209 17.90 9.30 3.25
C THR A 209 17.22 10.54 2.71
N PHE A 210 17.20 10.70 1.38
CA PHE A 210 16.51 11.78 0.69
C PHE A 210 15.03 11.93 1.13
N PHE A 211 14.37 10.80 1.42
CA PHE A 211 12.99 10.82 1.94
C PHE A 211 12.92 11.28 3.41
N GLY A 212 13.91 10.90 4.22
CA GLY A 212 14.05 11.37 5.60
C GLY A 212 14.28 12.87 5.66
N GLU A 213 15.13 13.42 4.79
CA GLU A 213 15.49 14.85 4.77
C GLU A 213 14.25 15.72 4.51
N PHE A 214 13.47 15.32 3.50
CA PHE A 214 12.22 15.98 3.18
C PHE A 214 11.18 15.83 4.30
N LEU A 215 11.06 14.64 4.91
CA LEU A 215 10.11 14.42 5.99
C LEU A 215 10.48 15.24 7.24
N HIS A 216 11.77 15.40 7.51
CA HIS A 216 12.30 16.24 8.57
C HIS A 216 11.96 17.73 8.32
N GLU A 217 12.18 18.21 7.08
CA GLU A 217 11.83 19.57 6.67
C GLU A 217 10.32 19.85 6.73
N ALA A 218 9.47 18.89 6.38
CA ALA A 218 8.02 19.04 6.44
C ALA A 218 7.43 18.99 7.86
N ILE A 219 8.16 18.45 8.83
CA ILE A 219 7.72 18.30 10.23
C ILE A 219 8.25 19.44 11.11
N LEU A 220 9.45 19.94 10.85
CA LEU A 220 10.03 21.05 11.59
C LEU A 220 9.38 22.38 11.23
N THR A 221 9.35 23.28 12.22
CA THR A 221 8.99 24.68 11.98
C THR A 221 10.16 25.40 11.31
N ASP A 222 9.92 26.37 10.42
CA ASP A 222 10.96 27.13 9.70
C ASP A 222 12.09 27.65 10.61
N ALA A 223 11.76 28.06 11.84
CA ALA A 223 12.73 28.54 12.83
C ALA A 223 13.66 27.44 13.37
N GLN A 224 13.16 26.22 13.52
CA GLN A 224 13.96 25.07 14.00
C GLN A 224 14.90 24.57 12.88
N LEU A 225 14.43 24.60 11.63
CA LEU A 225 15.22 24.26 10.46
C LEU A 225 16.40 25.22 10.26
N GLN A 226 16.20 26.52 10.49
CA GLN A 226 17.29 27.50 10.43
C GLN A 226 18.34 27.25 11.49
N GLN A 227 17.93 26.98 12.73
CA GLN A 227 18.85 26.69 13.82
C GLN A 227 19.71 25.44 13.54
N GLU A 228 19.13 24.37 13.01
CA GLU A 228 19.91 23.18 12.60
C GLU A 228 20.89 23.48 11.45
N LYS A 229 20.49 24.29 10.47
CA LYS A 229 21.36 24.70 9.35
C LYS A 229 22.52 25.58 9.84
N ASP A 230 22.25 26.48 10.78
CA ASP A 230 23.27 27.34 11.38
C ASP A 230 24.25 26.51 12.22
N GLU A 231 23.76 25.56 13.03
CA GLU A 231 24.61 24.62 13.79
C GLU A 231 25.40 23.66 12.88
N ALA A 232 24.84 23.24 11.74
CA ALA A 232 25.55 22.45 10.74
C ALA A 232 26.65 23.26 10.05
N TYR A 233 26.35 24.52 9.67
CA TYR A 233 27.33 25.44 9.09
C TYR A 233 28.46 25.76 10.07
N GLU A 234 28.16 25.97 11.36
CA GLU A 234 29.17 26.16 12.41
C GLU A 234 30.05 24.92 12.59
N ARG A 235 29.47 23.70 12.55
CA ARG A 235 30.23 22.45 12.57
C ARG A 235 31.14 22.29 11.36
N GLU A 236 30.65 22.60 10.16
CA GLU A 236 31.44 22.57 8.92
C GLU A 236 32.55 23.62 8.93
N ALA A 237 32.27 24.84 9.38
CA ALA A 237 33.26 25.89 9.54
C ALA A 237 34.33 25.49 10.58
N ALA A 238 33.93 24.94 11.72
CA ALA A 238 34.87 24.45 12.72
C ALA A 238 35.74 23.30 12.20
N ALA A 239 35.19 22.40 11.38
CA ALA A 239 35.96 21.33 10.74
C ALA A 239 36.89 21.85 9.62
N ALA A 240 36.47 22.87 8.87
CA ALA A 240 37.25 23.44 7.77
C ALA A 240 38.37 24.39 8.25
N PHE A 241 38.20 25.04 9.41
CA PHE A 241 39.15 26.02 9.96
C PHE A 241 39.81 25.57 11.27
N GLY A 242 39.48 24.38 11.79
CA GLY A 242 39.99 23.85 13.06
C GLY A 242 41.32 23.11 12.97
N ASP A 243 41.74 22.66 11.78
CA ASP A 243 42.99 21.93 11.58
C ASP A 243 44.24 22.84 11.48
N ASP A 244 44.07 24.17 11.44
CA ASP A 244 45.20 25.12 11.32
C ASP A 244 45.79 25.56 12.69
N ALA A 245 45.31 24.98 13.80
CA ALA A 245 45.66 25.43 15.16
C ALA A 245 46.56 24.49 15.99
N GLU A 246 46.95 23.32 15.47
CA GLU A 246 47.80 22.36 16.22
C GLU A 246 49.23 22.13 15.67
N ASP A 247 49.66 22.86 14.64
CA ASP A 247 51.06 22.81 14.14
C ASP A 247 51.75 24.20 14.24
N TRP A 248 52.03 24.66 15.47
CA TRP A 248 53.02 25.71 15.76
C TRP A 248 53.78 25.41 17.04
#